data_AF-A0A9Q0LP24-F1
#
_entry.id   AF-A0A9Q0LP24-F1
#
_cell.length_a   1.000
_cell.length_b   1.000
_cell.length_c   1.000
_cell.angle_alpha   90.00
_cell.angle_beta   90.00
_cell.angle_gamma   90.00
#
_symmetry.space_group_name_H-M   'P 1'
#
loop_
_entity.id
_entity.type
_entity.pdbx_description
1 polymer ?
#
loop_
_entity_poly.entity_id
_entity_poly.type
_entity_poly.pdbx_seq_one_letter_code
_entity_poly.pdbx_strand_id
1 'polypeptide(L)'
;MLKKKTKRIPEFYCDICGRDITESVRIRCAVCVDVDLCVDCFAKGKETNTHKKNHPYLVIHGQRLRIFSNKWDVLEELLLLDAIKLYGLGNWLDIASHVGTKTHRECEKHYTSIYLESDDFPYPDESSILDSKENEKNSIKNSNSKSSKSNSKANSKSSKANGNNSKSLRKNQNQKQNQIAKKRKNQPNRGKRKSAW
;
A
#
# COMPACT_ATOMS: atom_id res chain seq x y z
N MET A 1 23.06 11.48 29.94
CA MET A 1 21.76 10.97 29.44
C MET A 1 21.67 11.22 27.95
N LEU A 2 21.87 10.18 27.13
CA LEU A 2 21.80 10.31 25.68
C LEU A 2 20.35 10.52 25.26
N LYS A 3 20.04 11.71 24.72
CA LYS A 3 18.74 12.03 24.14
C LYS A 3 18.51 11.06 22.98
N LYS A 4 17.59 10.10 23.16
CA LYS A 4 17.13 9.21 22.08
C LYS A 4 16.66 10.09 20.93
N LYS A 5 17.44 10.17 19.85
CA LYS A 5 17.02 10.84 18.62
C LYS A 5 16.02 9.92 17.95
N THR A 6 14.77 9.96 18.40
CA THR A 6 13.67 9.31 17.68
C THR A 6 13.56 10.00 16.32
N LYS A 7 13.77 9.24 15.25
CA LYS A 7 13.58 9.71 13.88
C LYS A 7 12.09 10.11 13.76
N ARG A 8 11.82 11.42 13.73
CA ARG A 8 10.44 11.93 13.72
C ARG A 8 9.76 11.53 12.42
N ILE A 9 8.61 10.88 12.53
CA ILE A 9 7.74 10.57 11.40
C ILE A 9 7.18 11.92 10.90
N PRO A 10 7.24 12.22 9.59
CA PRO A 10 6.63 13.43 9.05
C PRO A 10 5.12 13.45 9.28
N GLU A 11 4.60 14.55 9.81
CA GLU A 11 3.17 14.76 10.06
C GLU A 11 2.49 15.33 8.80
N PHE A 12 1.28 14.87 8.48
CA PHE A 12 0.50 15.32 7.33
C PHE A 12 -0.94 15.65 7.75
N TYR A 13 -1.44 16.79 7.28
CA TYR A 13 -2.80 17.25 7.54
C TYR A 13 -3.53 17.50 6.22
N CYS A 14 -4.83 17.23 6.18
CA CYS A 14 -5.65 17.53 5.02
C CYS A 14 -5.82 19.04 4.85
N ASP A 15 -5.43 19.60 3.71
CA ASP A 15 -5.49 21.05 3.45
C ASP A 15 -6.91 21.63 3.44
N ILE A 16 -7.93 20.79 3.36
CA ILE A 16 -9.33 21.23 3.27
C ILE A 16 -10.06 21.17 4.61
N CYS A 17 -9.79 20.16 5.43
CA CYS A 17 -10.51 19.96 6.70
C CYS A 17 -9.62 19.93 7.94
N GLY A 18 -8.30 20.03 7.79
CA GLY A 18 -7.34 20.02 8.89
C GLY A 18 -7.20 18.69 9.62
N ARG A 19 -7.89 17.62 9.18
CA ARG A 19 -7.76 16.30 9.80
C ARG A 19 -6.34 15.77 9.60
N ASP A 20 -5.77 15.21 10.66
CA ASP A 20 -4.53 14.42 10.58
C ASP A 20 -4.73 13.21 9.66
N ILE A 21 -3.86 13.10 8.66
CA ILE A 21 -3.84 12.05 7.65
C ILE A 21 -2.50 11.31 7.60
N THR A 22 -1.64 11.50 8.60
CA THR A 22 -0.28 10.95 8.68
C THR A 22 -0.24 9.43 8.53
N GLU A 23 -1.15 8.74 9.22
CA GLU A 23 -1.19 7.28 9.25
C GLU A 23 -2.21 6.68 8.27
N SER A 24 -2.98 7.52 7.59
CA SER A 24 -4.06 7.10 6.69
C SER A 24 -3.62 7.17 5.23
N VAL A 25 -4.39 6.54 4.33
CA VAL A 25 -4.23 6.78 2.90
C VAL A 25 -4.57 8.25 2.61
N ARG A 26 -3.66 8.97 1.95
CA ARG A 26 -3.86 10.35 1.53
C ARG A 26 -3.70 10.52 0.03
N ILE A 27 -4.36 11.53 -0.50
CA ILE A 27 -4.35 11.87 -1.92
C ILE A 27 -3.51 13.12 -2.09
N ARG A 28 -2.35 13.00 -2.75
CA ARG A 28 -1.52 14.15 -3.09
C ARG A 28 -1.82 14.64 -4.49
N CYS A 29 -2.06 15.93 -4.65
CA CYS A 29 -2.17 16.53 -5.97
C CYS A 29 -0.83 16.45 -6.70
N ALA A 30 -0.82 16.04 -7.96
CA ALA A 30 0.40 15.97 -8.79
C ALA A 30 0.73 17.30 -9.49
N VAL A 31 -0.13 18.32 -9.34
CA VAL A 31 0.02 19.65 -9.95
C VAL A 31 0.27 20.73 -8.91
N CYS A 32 -0.46 20.69 -7.80
CA CYS A 32 -0.36 21.70 -6.75
C CYS A 32 0.81 21.38 -5.83
N VAL A 33 1.53 22.42 -5.40
CA VAL A 33 2.61 22.30 -4.42
C VAL A 33 2.01 22.00 -3.05
N ASP A 34 2.49 20.93 -2.41
CA ASP A 34 2.17 20.53 -1.04
C ASP A 34 0.67 20.45 -0.71
N VAL A 35 -0.16 20.00 -1.66
CA VAL A 35 -1.58 19.74 -1.41
C VAL A 35 -1.84 18.25 -1.17
N ASP A 36 -2.26 17.94 0.06
CA ASP A 36 -2.69 16.64 0.56
C ASP A 36 -4.15 16.66 1.03
N LEU A 37 -4.90 15.67 0.56
CA LEU A 37 -6.31 15.51 0.86
C LEU A 37 -6.56 14.20 1.57
N CYS A 38 -7.45 14.21 2.56
CA CYS A 38 -8.04 12.98 3.04
C CYS A 38 -8.98 12.39 1.97
N VAL A 39 -9.18 11.07 2.02
CA VAL A 39 -10.05 10.34 1.08
C VAL A 39 -11.45 10.95 1.02
N ASP A 40 -12.01 11.39 2.16
CA ASP A 40 -13.33 11.99 2.22
C ASP A 40 -13.44 13.34 1.46
N CYS A 41 -12.42 14.20 1.58
CA CYS A 41 -12.42 15.50 0.89
C CYS A 41 -12.21 15.32 -0.61
N PHE A 42 -11.32 14.39 -0.98
CA PHE A 42 -11.11 14.02 -2.38
C PHE A 42 -12.39 13.42 -3.01
N ALA A 43 -13.05 12.47 -2.35
CA ALA A 43 -14.26 11.83 -2.84
C ALA A 43 -15.44 12.81 -3.01
N LYS A 44 -15.51 13.84 -2.16
CA LYS A 44 -16.50 14.93 -2.28
C LYS A 44 -16.14 15.96 -3.35
N GLY A 45 -14.96 15.85 -3.98
CA GLY A 45 -14.49 16.78 -5.00
C GLY A 45 -14.29 18.19 -4.46
N LYS A 46 -13.83 18.33 -3.21
CA LYS A 46 -13.56 19.66 -2.63
C LYS A 46 -12.36 20.31 -3.31
N GLU A 47 -12.49 21.61 -3.58
CA GLU A 47 -11.51 22.40 -4.32
C GLU A 47 -11.07 23.63 -3.52
N THR A 48 -9.94 24.21 -3.91
CA THR A 48 -9.50 25.54 -3.45
C THR A 48 -9.31 26.46 -4.66
N ASN A 49 -8.79 27.67 -4.41
CA ASN A 49 -8.42 28.58 -5.49
C ASN A 49 -7.33 27.98 -6.38
N THR A 50 -6.38 27.25 -5.79
CA THR A 50 -5.22 26.67 -6.48
C THR A 50 -5.40 25.18 -6.83
N HIS A 51 -6.21 24.44 -6.08
CA HIS A 51 -6.47 23.01 -6.29
C HIS A 51 -7.82 22.77 -6.97
N LYS A 52 -7.83 21.97 -8.04
CA LYS A 52 -9.04 21.55 -8.78
C LYS A 52 -9.22 20.03 -8.72
N LYS A 53 -10.47 19.57 -8.69
CA LYS A 53 -10.83 18.14 -8.53
C LYS A 53 -10.41 17.27 -9.72
N ASN A 54 -10.12 17.88 -10.86
CA ASN A 54 -9.69 17.22 -12.09
C ASN A 54 -8.16 17.12 -12.22
N HIS A 55 -7.39 17.64 -11.26
CA HIS A 55 -5.95 17.49 -11.29
C HIS A 55 -5.54 16.02 -11.14
N PRO A 56 -4.49 15.58 -11.86
CA PRO A 56 -3.90 14.29 -11.59
C PRO A 56 -3.41 14.23 -10.15
N TYR A 57 -3.43 13.03 -9.57
CA TYR A 57 -3.13 12.80 -8.17
C TYR A 57 -2.35 11.50 -7.96
N LEU A 58 -1.74 11.39 -6.78
CA LEU A 58 -1.05 10.21 -6.28
C LEU A 58 -1.77 9.69 -5.04
N VAL A 59 -1.99 8.38 -4.98
CA VAL A 59 -2.48 7.70 -3.78
C VAL A 59 -1.27 7.30 -2.96
N ILE A 60 -1.13 7.90 -1.78
CA ILE A 60 -0.02 7.63 -0.86
C ILE A 60 -0.57 6.89 0.34
N HIS A 61 -0.01 5.71 0.59
CA HIS A 61 -0.36 4.88 1.74
C HIS A 61 0.33 5.40 3.00
N GLY A 62 -0.32 5.23 4.16
CA GLY A 62 0.30 5.49 5.45
C GLY A 62 1.50 4.57 5.68
N GLN A 63 2.42 4.98 6.56
CA GLN A 63 3.69 4.26 6.76
C GLN A 63 3.56 2.98 7.60
N ARG A 64 2.37 2.63 8.09
CA ARG A 64 2.10 1.41 8.88
C ARG A 64 1.68 0.20 8.04
N LEU A 65 2.17 0.11 6.81
CA LEU A 65 1.99 -1.09 5.99
C LEU A 65 2.72 -2.26 6.63
N ARG A 66 2.20 -3.47 6.45
CA ARG A 66 2.81 -4.70 6.96
C ARG A 66 3.11 -5.58 5.75
N ILE A 67 4.38 -5.73 5.41
CA ILE A 67 4.81 -6.36 4.15
C ILE A 67 5.04 -7.86 4.31
N PHE A 68 5.89 -8.29 5.24
CA PHE A 68 6.27 -9.70 5.41
C PHE A 68 5.56 -10.39 6.56
N SER A 69 5.15 -9.62 7.58
CA SER A 69 4.55 -10.15 8.80
C SER A 69 3.47 -9.21 9.33
N ASN A 70 2.38 -9.78 9.82
CA ASN A 70 1.30 -9.02 10.44
C ASN A 70 1.69 -8.37 11.78
N LYS A 71 2.87 -8.66 12.31
CA LYS A 71 3.39 -8.07 13.56
C LYS A 71 4.40 -6.95 13.34
N TRP A 72 4.93 -6.84 12.13
CA TRP A 72 5.96 -5.87 11.76
C TRP A 72 5.42 -4.87 10.74
N ASP A 73 5.58 -3.59 11.04
CA ASP A 73 5.30 -2.54 10.06
C ASP A 73 6.55 -2.21 9.21
N VAL A 74 6.35 -1.60 8.04
CA VAL A 74 7.42 -1.26 7.10
C VAL A 74 8.46 -0.33 7.72
N LEU A 75 8.07 0.53 8.67
CA LEU A 75 9.02 1.40 9.35
C LEU A 75 9.89 0.59 10.32
N GLU A 76 9.31 -0.35 11.06
CA GLU A 76 10.02 -1.28 11.94
C GLU A 76 10.99 -2.16 11.13
N GLU A 77 10.57 -2.67 9.98
CA GLU A 77 11.46 -3.39 9.04
C GLU A 77 12.64 -2.51 8.60
N LEU A 78 12.35 -1.28 8.19
CA LEU A 78 13.38 -0.35 7.75
C LEU A 78 14.35 0.01 8.88
N LEU A 79 13.82 0.24 10.09
CA LEU A 79 14.62 0.52 11.29
C LEU A 79 15.48 -0.68 11.69
N LEU A 80 14.97 -1.91 11.56
CA LEU A 80 15.72 -3.12 11.81
C LEU A 80 16.92 -3.24 10.87
N LEU A 81 16.70 -3.04 9.57
CA LEU A 81 17.76 -3.11 8.56
C LEU A 81 18.79 -1.97 8.73
N ASP A 82 18.33 -0.75 9.03
CA ASP A 82 19.22 0.40 9.30
C ASP A 82 20.06 0.14 10.57
N ALA A 83 19.45 -0.41 11.61
CA ALA A 83 20.15 -0.78 12.84
C ALA A 83 21.18 -1.90 12.62
N ILE A 84 20.87 -2.95 11.86
CA ILE A 84 21.84 -4.00 11.53
C ILE A 84 23.03 -3.42 10.76
N LYS A 85 22.78 -2.50 9.83
CA LYS A 85 23.83 -1.79 9.10
C LYS A 85 24.71 -0.94 10.02
N LEU A 86 24.14 -0.31 11.04
CA LEU A 86 24.85 0.59 11.95
C LEU A 86 25.60 -0.12 13.08
N TYR A 87 24.99 -1.13 13.70
CA TYR A 87 25.51 -1.81 14.90
C TYR A 87 26.14 -3.18 14.62
N GLY A 88 25.97 -3.69 13.40
CA GLY A 88 26.43 -5.02 13.01
C GLY A 88 25.44 -6.13 13.38
N LEU A 89 25.41 -7.17 12.55
CA LEU A 89 24.56 -8.35 12.77
C LEU A 89 24.98 -9.08 14.05
N GLY A 90 24.00 -9.49 14.87
CA GLY A 90 24.23 -10.18 16.14
C GLY A 90 24.21 -9.27 17.38
N ASN A 91 24.38 -7.95 17.22
CA ASN A 91 24.20 -7.00 18.32
C ASN A 91 22.71 -6.65 18.54
N TRP A 92 21.92 -7.67 18.85
CA TRP A 92 20.46 -7.57 18.90
C TRP A 92 19.94 -6.62 19.99
N LEU A 93 20.73 -6.35 21.02
CA LEU A 93 20.35 -5.45 22.12
C LEU A 93 20.32 -3.99 21.67
N ASP A 94 21.37 -3.53 20.98
CA ASP A 94 21.43 -2.18 20.42
C ASP A 94 20.47 -2.04 19.23
N ILE A 95 20.34 -3.09 18.42
CA ILE A 95 19.36 -3.13 17.32
C ILE A 95 17.93 -2.93 17.83
N ALA A 96 17.51 -3.68 18.84
CA ALA A 96 16.19 -3.52 19.43
C ALA A 96 15.99 -2.14 20.07
N SER A 97 17.05 -1.59 20.66
CA SER A 97 17.01 -0.23 21.21
C SER A 97 16.82 0.83 20.12
N HIS A 98 17.34 0.59 18.91
CA HIS A 98 17.15 1.45 17.75
C HIS A 98 15.75 1.33 17.14
N VAL A 99 15.22 0.12 17.03
CA VAL A 99 13.84 -0.14 16.57
C VAL A 99 12.82 0.45 17.57
N GLY A 100 13.08 0.30 18.87
CA GLY A 100 12.34 0.94 19.97
C GLY A 100 11.00 0.30 20.32
N THR A 101 10.37 -0.45 19.41
CA THR A 101 9.06 -1.09 19.60
C THR A 101 9.11 -2.60 19.80
N LYS A 102 10.25 -3.24 19.51
CA LYS A 102 10.45 -4.69 19.53
C LYS A 102 11.60 -5.07 20.46
N THR A 103 11.56 -6.28 21.01
CA THR A 103 12.64 -6.83 21.84
C THR A 103 13.76 -7.42 20.99
N HIS A 104 14.96 -7.59 21.57
CA HIS A 104 16.11 -8.17 20.88
C HIS A 104 15.82 -9.57 20.30
N ARG A 105 15.09 -10.41 21.06
CA ARG A 105 14.69 -11.76 20.60
C ARG A 105 13.70 -11.71 19.45
N GLU A 106 12.77 -10.76 19.46
CA GLU A 106 11.83 -10.57 18.36
C GLU A 106 12.55 -10.10 17.10
N CYS A 107 13.51 -9.17 17.24
CA CYS A 107 14.32 -8.68 16.13
C CYS A 107 15.16 -9.79 15.49
N GLU A 108 15.88 -10.55 16.33
CA GLU A 108 16.68 -11.70 15.88
C GLU A 108 15.82 -12.73 15.17
N LYS A 109 14.75 -13.20 15.83
CA LYS A 109 13.86 -14.21 15.27
C LYS A 109 13.27 -13.77 13.93
N HIS A 110 12.79 -12.54 13.87
CA HIS A 110 12.17 -11.99 12.67
C HIS A 110 13.18 -11.90 11.53
N TYR A 111 14.36 -11.32 11.78
CA TYR A 111 15.41 -11.19 10.76
C TYR A 111 15.82 -12.56 10.21
N THR A 112 16.05 -13.54 11.08
CA THR A 112 16.40 -14.89 10.67
C THR A 112 15.32 -15.51 9.81
N SER A 113 14.05 -15.48 10.24
CA SER A 113 12.96 -16.12 9.50
C SER A 113 12.63 -15.47 8.15
N ILE A 114 12.78 -14.14 8.03
CA ILE A 114 12.37 -13.41 6.82
C ILE A 114 13.53 -13.27 5.82
N TYR A 115 14.75 -13.04 6.30
CA TYR A 115 15.88 -12.69 5.45
C TYR A 115 16.92 -13.81 5.33
N LEU A 116 17.19 -14.58 6.39
CA LEU A 116 18.21 -15.65 6.35
C LEU A 116 17.65 -16.99 5.88
N GLU A 117 16.44 -17.34 6.34
CA GLU A 117 15.74 -18.58 6.02
C GLU A 117 14.85 -18.44 4.76
N SER A 118 15.03 -17.36 3.99
CA SER A 118 14.30 -17.18 2.74
C SER A 118 14.79 -18.13 1.66
N ASP A 119 13.85 -18.69 0.91
CA ASP A 119 14.12 -19.51 -0.28
C ASP A 119 14.89 -18.75 -1.39
N ASP A 120 14.82 -17.41 -1.41
CA ASP A 120 15.50 -16.54 -2.39
C ASP A 120 16.64 -15.69 -1.78
N PHE A 121 17.32 -16.24 -0.77
CA PHE A 121 18.49 -15.60 -0.15
C PHE A 121 19.48 -15.09 -1.23
N PRO A 122 19.94 -13.82 -1.19
CA PRO A 122 19.94 -12.90 -0.04
C PRO A 122 18.72 -11.99 0.09
N TYR A 123 17.68 -12.20 -0.72
CA TYR A 123 16.46 -11.39 -0.69
C TYR A 123 15.37 -12.08 0.15
N PRO A 124 14.46 -11.32 0.77
CA PRO A 124 13.28 -11.92 1.39
C PRO A 124 12.34 -12.46 0.31
N ASP A 125 11.62 -13.54 0.62
CA ASP A 125 10.74 -14.19 -0.35
C ASP A 125 9.53 -13.29 -0.67
N GLU A 126 9.43 -12.83 -1.93
CA GLU A 126 8.33 -11.99 -2.40
C GLU A 126 6.96 -12.70 -2.33
N SER A 127 6.93 -14.04 -2.31
CA SER A 127 5.68 -14.80 -2.16
C SER A 127 5.02 -14.60 -0.79
N SER A 128 5.81 -14.22 0.21
CA SER A 128 5.38 -13.92 1.58
C SER A 128 4.76 -12.54 1.75
N ILE A 129 4.80 -11.69 0.71
CA ILE A 129 4.20 -10.35 0.76
C ILE A 129 2.71 -10.51 1.06
N LEU A 130 2.28 -9.86 2.14
CA LEU A 130 0.87 -9.72 2.51
C LEU A 130 0.18 -8.81 1.48
N ASP A 131 -0.04 -9.35 0.28
CA ASP A 131 -0.98 -8.77 -0.65
C ASP A 131 -2.34 -8.68 0.05
N SER A 132 -3.14 -7.70 -0.37
CA SER A 132 -4.49 -7.39 0.10
C SER A 132 -5.52 -8.52 -0.10
N LYS A 133 -5.12 -9.79 -0.04
CA LYS A 133 -5.92 -11.02 -0.09
C LYS A 133 -7.03 -11.09 0.98
N GLU A 134 -7.06 -10.16 1.95
CA GLU A 134 -8.24 -9.95 2.81
C GLU A 134 -9.44 -9.33 2.06
N ASN A 135 -9.20 -8.59 0.97
CA ASN A 135 -10.27 -7.90 0.24
C ASN A 135 -11.09 -8.83 -0.69
N GLU A 136 -10.53 -9.97 -1.11
CA GLU A 136 -11.27 -10.99 -1.87
C GLU A 136 -12.17 -11.85 -0.96
N LYS A 137 -11.72 -12.19 0.25
CA LYS A 137 -12.47 -13.08 1.16
C LYS A 137 -13.73 -12.42 1.75
N ASN A 138 -13.75 -11.09 1.89
CA ASN A 138 -14.94 -10.35 2.33
C ASN A 138 -15.99 -10.13 1.22
N SER A 139 -15.63 -10.36 -0.05
CA SER A 139 -16.58 -10.24 -1.17
C SER A 139 -17.48 -11.48 -1.34
N ILE A 140 -17.08 -12.65 -0.81
CA ILE A 140 -17.80 -13.92 -0.97
C ILE A 140 -18.80 -14.20 0.18
N LYS A 141 -18.61 -13.58 1.36
CA LYS A 141 -19.47 -13.81 2.53
C LYS A 141 -20.80 -13.05 2.51
N ASN A 142 -20.96 -12.03 1.67
CA ASN A 142 -22.20 -11.24 1.57
C ASN A 142 -23.22 -11.78 0.54
N SER A 143 -22.97 -12.92 -0.11
CA SER A 143 -23.88 -13.48 -1.12
C SER A 143 -24.73 -14.68 -0.65
N ASN A 144 -24.60 -15.14 0.60
CA ASN A 144 -25.37 -16.29 1.10
C ASN A 144 -26.08 -16.00 2.44
N SER A 145 -27.19 -15.28 2.37
CA SER A 145 -28.33 -15.45 3.29
C SER A 145 -29.63 -15.12 2.54
N LYS A 146 -30.15 -16.15 1.85
CA LYS A 146 -31.48 -16.15 1.22
C LYS A 146 -32.57 -16.31 2.28
N SER A 147 -33.44 -15.31 2.35
CA SER A 147 -34.91 -15.39 2.36
C SER A 147 -35.64 -16.41 3.27
N SER A 148 -36.55 -15.88 4.09
CA SER A 148 -37.92 -16.41 4.23
C SER A 148 -38.93 -15.26 4.41
N LYS A 149 -39.95 -15.27 3.53
CA LYS A 149 -41.14 -14.40 3.35
C LYS A 149 -41.97 -14.22 4.64
N SER A 150 -42.73 -13.13 4.83
CA SER A 150 -44.06 -12.92 4.22
C SER A 150 -44.63 -11.48 4.26
N ASN A 151 -45.26 -11.12 3.12
CA ASN A 151 -46.34 -10.16 2.77
C ASN A 151 -46.94 -9.22 3.84
N SER A 152 -47.19 -7.93 3.57
CA SER A 152 -48.17 -7.34 2.63
C SER A 152 -48.05 -5.79 2.76
N LYS A 153 -48.40 -4.86 1.86
CA LYS A 153 -49.48 -4.73 0.86
C LYS A 153 -49.13 -3.53 -0.06
N ALA A 154 -49.74 -3.52 -1.24
CA ALA A 154 -49.68 -2.58 -2.36
C ALA A 154 -49.65 -1.07 -2.03
N ASN A 155 -49.01 -0.23 -2.85
CA ASN A 155 -49.68 0.37 -4.02
C ASN A 155 -48.71 1.06 -5.00
N SER A 156 -49.07 0.95 -6.28
CA SER A 156 -48.38 1.42 -7.48
C SER A 156 -48.42 2.94 -7.67
N LYS A 157 -47.38 3.51 -8.29
CA LYS A 157 -47.49 4.18 -9.60
C LYS A 157 -46.11 4.41 -10.23
N SER A 158 -46.09 4.19 -11.54
CA SER A 158 -44.98 4.10 -12.46
C SER A 158 -44.55 5.46 -13.00
N SER A 159 -43.26 5.61 -13.32
CA SER A 159 -42.81 6.34 -14.51
C SER A 159 -41.47 5.78 -14.97
N LYS A 160 -41.46 5.23 -16.19
CA LYS A 160 -40.32 4.70 -16.92
C LYS A 160 -39.40 5.84 -17.38
N ALA A 161 -38.08 5.65 -17.28
CA ALA A 161 -37.15 5.99 -18.35
C ALA A 161 -35.87 5.14 -18.20
N ASN A 162 -35.40 4.68 -19.34
CA ASN A 162 -34.49 3.55 -19.60
C ASN A 162 -33.08 4.10 -19.91
N GLY A 163 -32.01 3.28 -19.81
CA GLY A 163 -30.76 3.63 -20.52
C GLY A 163 -29.42 3.17 -19.96
N ASN A 164 -29.20 1.86 -19.94
CA ASN A 164 -27.92 1.14 -19.84
C ASN A 164 -26.66 1.87 -20.37
N ASN A 165 -25.58 1.95 -19.57
CA ASN A 165 -24.23 2.08 -20.13
C ASN A 165 -23.09 1.54 -19.23
N SER A 166 -23.04 0.21 -19.05
CA SER A 166 -21.98 -0.47 -18.27
C SER A 166 -21.15 -1.50 -19.07
N LYS A 167 -21.25 -1.49 -20.40
CA LYS A 167 -20.50 -2.43 -21.27
C LYS A 167 -19.30 -1.81 -22.02
N SER A 168 -19.02 -0.51 -21.83
CA SER A 168 -17.96 0.17 -22.59
C SER A 168 -16.56 0.16 -21.93
N LEU A 169 -16.44 -0.04 -20.61
CA LEU A 169 -15.13 0.07 -19.94
C LEU A 169 -14.25 -1.20 -19.96
N ARG A 170 -14.82 -2.38 -20.25
CA ARG A 170 -14.07 -3.65 -20.21
C ARG A 170 -13.26 -3.97 -21.48
N LYS A 171 -13.44 -3.23 -22.58
CA LYS A 171 -12.70 -3.48 -23.83
C LYS A 171 -11.35 -2.75 -23.93
N ASN A 172 -11.13 -1.69 -23.16
CA ASN A 172 -9.91 -0.86 -23.26
C ASN A 172 -8.72 -1.34 -22.41
N GLN A 173 -8.88 -2.37 -21.57
CA GLN A 173 -7.76 -2.96 -20.82
C GLN A 173 -7.04 -4.07 -21.59
N ASN A 174 -7.73 -4.79 -22.49
CA ASN A 174 -7.12 -5.88 -23.27
C ASN A 174 -6.30 -5.42 -24.49
N GLN A 175 -6.36 -4.15 -24.89
CA GLN A 175 -5.55 -3.64 -26.00
C GLN A 175 -4.17 -3.10 -25.58
N LYS A 176 -3.98 -2.75 -24.30
CA LYS A 176 -2.70 -2.19 -23.81
C LYS A 176 -1.67 -3.26 -23.38
N GLN A 177 -2.12 -4.48 -23.07
CA GLN A 177 -1.22 -5.60 -22.72
C GLN A 177 -0.56 -6.23 -23.96
N ASN A 178 -1.22 -6.22 -25.13
CA ASN A 178 -0.69 -6.82 -26.36
C ASN A 178 0.39 -6.00 -27.08
N GLN A 179 0.69 -4.78 -26.65
CA GLN A 179 1.76 -3.95 -27.20
C GLN A 179 3.08 -4.03 -26.41
N ILE A 180 3.03 -4.37 -25.12
CA ILE A 180 4.23 -4.47 -24.27
C ILE A 180 4.96 -5.81 -24.51
N ALA A 181 4.23 -6.89 -24.83
CA ALA A 181 4.81 -8.20 -25.14
C ALA A 181 5.59 -8.25 -26.47
N LYS A 182 5.33 -7.32 -27.41
CA LYS A 182 6.02 -7.29 -28.72
C LYS A 182 7.35 -6.53 -28.69
N LYS A 183 7.63 -5.73 -27.65
CA LYS A 183 8.90 -4.99 -27.51
C LYS A 183 10.03 -5.77 -26.83
N ARG A 184 9.76 -6.92 -26.21
CA ARG A 184 10.79 -7.75 -25.53
C ARG A 184 11.49 -8.78 -26.44
N LYS A 185 11.12 -8.88 -27.73
CA LYS A 185 11.70 -9.87 -28.67
C LYS A 185 12.80 -9.32 -29.60
N ASN A 186 13.10 -8.03 -29.59
CA ASN A 186 14.10 -7.40 -30.48
C ASN A 186 15.11 -6.52 -29.72
N GLN A 187 15.98 -7.12 -28.90
CA GLN A 187 17.24 -6.48 -28.49
C GLN A 187 18.42 -7.46 -28.60
N PRO A 188 19.56 -7.03 -29.18
CA PRO A 188 20.69 -7.90 -29.45
C PRO A 188 21.51 -8.19 -28.19
N ASN A 189 22.03 -9.42 -28.15
CA ASN A 189 22.80 -10.04 -27.08
C ASN A 189 24.06 -9.21 -26.74
N ARG A 190 24.17 -8.65 -25.52
CA ARG A 190 25.42 -8.03 -25.03
C ARG A 190 26.11 -8.96 -24.05
N GLY A 191 27.31 -9.35 -24.42
CA GLY A 191 28.07 -10.45 -23.86
C GLY A 191 28.61 -10.26 -22.45
N LYS A 192 28.88 -11.43 -21.86
CA LYS A 192 29.59 -11.69 -20.60
C LYS A 192 30.85 -10.82 -20.47
N ARG A 193 31.01 -10.14 -19.33
CA ARG A 193 32.34 -9.74 -18.84
C ARG A 193 32.56 -10.32 -17.45
N LYS A 194 33.76 -10.88 -17.33
CA LYS A 194 34.28 -11.74 -16.27
C LYS A 194 34.54 -10.95 -14.98
N SER A 195 34.48 -11.71 -13.89
CA SER A 195 34.94 -11.43 -12.54
C SER A 195 36.36 -10.85 -12.47
N ALA A 196 36.57 -9.94 -11.53
CA ALA A 196 37.88 -9.62 -10.95
C ALA A 196 37.66 -8.89 -9.60
N TRP A 197 37.94 -9.64 -8.52
CA TRP A 197 38.25 -9.26 -7.14
C TRP A 197 37.17 -8.55 -6.30
#